data_AF-A0AAD7MX63-F1
#
_entry.id   AF-A0AAD7MX63-F1
#
_cell.length_a   1.000
_cell.length_b   1.000
_cell.length_c   1.000
_cell.angle_alpha   90.00
_cell.angle_beta   90.00
_cell.angle_gamma   90.00
#
_symmetry.space_group_name_H-M   'P 1'
#
loop_
_entity.id
_entity.type
_entity.pdbx_description
1 polymer ?
#
loop_
_entity_poly.entity_id
_entity_poly.type
_entity_poly.pdbx_seq_one_letter_code
_entity_poly.pdbx_strand_id
1 'polypeptide(L)'
;PILCIPVEITPEIFIHCLPHEPKPSPLIAPMLLTAICQKWRYIARGDPRLWSVLQIDVRHGHCPPGDQYRLNIFVREWLLRAWNMPMSVHIELPTQHQRRYLDSFPRRYEYDINPALCHPRFSPIPETT
;
A
#
# COMPACT_ATOMS: atom_id res chain seq x y z
N PRO A 1 -16.24 -10.10 21.60
CA PRO A 1 -15.58 -9.01 20.83
C PRO A 1 -14.41 -9.54 19.98
N ILE A 2 -14.14 -8.94 18.81
CA ILE A 2 -13.13 -9.41 17.84
C ILE A 2 -11.69 -9.46 18.39
N LEU A 3 -11.45 -8.79 19.53
CA LEU A 3 -10.19 -8.79 20.26
C LEU A 3 -9.93 -10.09 21.05
N CYS A 4 -10.95 -10.91 21.29
CA CYS A 4 -10.83 -12.17 22.04
C CYS A 4 -10.40 -13.36 21.18
N ILE A 5 -10.25 -13.18 19.86
CA ILE A 5 -9.75 -14.23 18.97
C ILE A 5 -8.27 -14.47 19.32
N PRO A 6 -7.84 -15.75 19.44
CA PRO A 6 -6.44 -16.09 19.63
C PRO A 6 -5.54 -15.49 18.53
N VAL A 7 -4.30 -15.19 18.89
CA VAL A 7 -3.34 -14.55 17.99
C VAL A 7 -2.94 -15.48 16.84
N GLU A 8 -3.11 -16.78 17.02
CA GLU A 8 -2.80 -17.85 16.07
C GLU A 8 -3.88 -17.98 15.00
N ILE A 9 -5.15 -17.72 15.35
CA ILE A 9 -6.29 -17.88 14.43
C ILE A 9 -6.52 -16.62 13.60
N THR A 10 -6.20 -15.45 14.17
CA THR A 10 -6.36 -14.16 13.51
C THR A 10 -5.65 -14.06 12.14
N PRO A 11 -4.37 -14.46 11.98
CA PRO A 11 -3.70 -14.41 10.68
C PRO A 11 -4.32 -15.37 9.66
N GLU A 12 -4.81 -16.55 10.08
CA GLU A 12 -5.52 -17.47 9.17
C GLU A 12 -6.79 -16.82 8.61
N ILE A 13 -7.56 -16.12 9.45
CA ILE A 13 -8.71 -15.32 8.99
C ILE A 13 -8.26 -14.27 7.98
N PHE A 14 -7.15 -13.56 8.26
CA PHE A 14 -6.64 -12.52 7.38
C PHE A 14 -6.25 -13.04 5.99
N ILE A 15 -5.64 -14.22 5.93
CA ILE A 15 -5.27 -14.89 4.67
C ILE A 15 -6.53 -15.15 3.83
N HIS A 16 -7.61 -15.62 4.46
CA HIS A 16 -8.89 -15.83 3.77
C HIS A 16 -9.61 -14.53 3.37
N CYS A 17 -9.23 -13.39 3.94
CA CYS A 17 -9.74 -12.07 3.57
C CYS A 17 -8.91 -11.36 2.50
N LEU A 18 -7.80 -11.95 2.04
CA LEU A 18 -7.01 -11.35 0.98
C LEU A 18 -7.78 -11.37 -0.34
N PRO A 19 -7.74 -10.27 -1.12
CA PRO A 19 -8.20 -10.31 -2.49
C PRO A 19 -7.30 -11.23 -3.32
N HIS A 20 -7.82 -11.74 -4.42
CA HIS A 20 -7.03 -12.49 -5.40
C HIS A 20 -5.84 -11.65 -5.93
N GLU A 21 -6.07 -10.35 -6.01
CA GLU A 21 -5.26 -9.36 -6.71
C GLU A 21 -4.97 -8.17 -5.78
N PRO A 22 -4.09 -8.35 -4.77
CA PRO A 22 -3.88 -7.35 -3.73
C PRO A 22 -3.05 -6.18 -4.25
N LYS A 23 -3.68 -4.99 -4.23
CA LYS A 23 -3.08 -3.73 -4.68
C LYS A 23 -2.59 -2.88 -3.49
N PRO A 24 -1.50 -2.11 -3.65
CA PRO A 24 -0.97 -1.16 -2.66
C PRO A 24 -1.94 0.01 -2.44
N SER A 25 -2.95 -0.22 -1.60
CA SER A 25 -4.01 0.72 -1.26
C SER A 25 -4.39 0.57 0.21
N PRO A 26 -4.62 1.67 0.95
CA PRO A 26 -5.03 1.60 2.35
C PRO A 26 -6.42 0.96 2.54
N LEU A 27 -7.19 0.83 1.45
CA LEU A 27 -8.54 0.27 1.46
C LEU A 27 -8.57 -1.23 1.10
N ILE A 28 -7.42 -1.83 0.82
CA ILE A 28 -7.30 -3.21 0.35
C ILE A 28 -6.40 -3.99 1.30
N ALA A 29 -6.77 -5.23 1.63
CA ALA A 29 -5.91 -6.12 2.41
C ALA A 29 -4.65 -6.49 1.60
N PRO A 30 -3.46 -6.60 2.24
CA PRO A 30 -3.23 -6.65 3.68
C PRO A 30 -3.17 -5.27 4.36
N MET A 31 -3.05 -4.17 3.61
CA MET A 31 -2.84 -2.83 4.19
C MET A 31 -4.02 -2.36 5.03
N LEU A 32 -5.25 -2.62 4.60
CA LEU A 32 -6.47 -2.32 5.37
C LEU A 32 -6.41 -2.91 6.78
N LEU A 33 -5.92 -4.16 6.91
CA LEU A 33 -5.83 -4.86 8.19
C LEU A 33 -4.88 -4.16 9.16
N THR A 34 -3.87 -3.45 8.64
CA THR A 34 -2.93 -2.66 9.45
C THR A 34 -3.51 -1.35 9.99
N ALA A 35 -4.66 -0.91 9.47
CA ALA A 35 -5.30 0.34 9.84
C ALA A 35 -6.41 0.20 10.90
N ILE A 36 -6.90 -1.03 11.16
CA ILE A 36 -8.09 -1.26 12.00
C ILE A 36 -7.83 -1.03 13.49
N CYS A 37 -6.89 -1.76 14.09
CA CYS A 37 -6.51 -1.59 15.50
C CYS A 37 -5.05 -2.01 15.74
N GLN A 38 -4.50 -1.69 16.92
CA GLN A 38 -3.11 -2.02 17.27
C GLN A 38 -2.82 -3.53 17.19
N LYS A 39 -3.73 -4.37 17.71
CA LYS A 39 -3.58 -5.83 17.68
C LYS A 39 -3.53 -6.36 16.24
N TRP A 40 -4.45 -5.92 15.39
CA TRP A 40 -4.50 -6.34 13.98
C TRP A 40 -3.27 -5.88 13.21
N ARG A 41 -2.81 -4.65 13.46
CA ARG A 41 -1.58 -4.12 12.89
C ARG A 41 -0.36 -4.97 13.26
N TYR A 42 -0.22 -5.36 14.53
CA TYR A 42 0.88 -6.20 14.97
C TYR A 42 0.87 -7.56 14.25
N ILE A 43 -0.28 -8.22 14.21
CA ILE A 43 -0.46 -9.52 13.57
C ILE A 43 -0.21 -9.42 12.06
N ALA A 44 -0.87 -8.49 11.38
CA ALA A 44 -0.78 -8.34 9.93
C ALA A 44 0.65 -7.98 9.48
N ARG A 45 1.37 -7.14 10.21
CA ARG A 45 2.77 -6.80 9.88
C ARG A 45 3.75 -7.93 10.21
N GLY A 46 3.39 -8.83 11.12
CA GLY A 46 4.23 -9.94 11.57
C GLY A 46 4.12 -11.21 10.74
N ASP A 47 3.13 -11.30 9.84
CA ASP A 47 2.91 -12.49 9.02
C ASP A 47 3.28 -12.24 7.55
N PRO A 48 4.45 -12.72 7.07
CA PRO A 48 4.89 -12.54 5.70
C PRO A 48 3.95 -13.12 4.64
N ARG A 49 3.12 -14.12 5.00
CA ARG A 49 2.19 -14.77 4.06
C ARG A 49 1.17 -13.77 3.51
N LEU A 50 0.77 -12.80 4.34
CA LEU A 50 -0.16 -11.74 3.96
C LEU A 50 0.40 -10.79 2.90
N TRP A 51 1.72 -10.77 2.76
CA TRP A 51 2.45 -9.88 1.85
C TRP A 51 3.05 -10.64 0.67
N SER A 52 2.69 -11.91 0.44
CA SER A 52 3.32 -12.77 -0.57
C SER A 52 2.92 -12.47 -2.03
N VAL A 53 1.89 -11.66 -2.27
CA VAL A 53 1.45 -11.25 -3.61
C VAL A 53 1.34 -9.74 -3.64
N LEU A 54 1.82 -9.09 -4.70
CA LEU A 54 1.70 -7.65 -4.90
C LEU A 54 1.33 -7.37 -6.37
N GLN A 55 0.27 -6.58 -6.58
CA GLN A 55 -0.13 -6.13 -7.91
C GLN A 55 0.02 -4.62 -8.06
N ILE A 56 0.78 -4.22 -9.07
CA ILE A 56 1.08 -2.84 -9.39
C ILE A 56 0.42 -2.52 -10.72
N ASP A 57 -0.51 -1.56 -10.71
CA ASP A 57 -1.16 -1.03 -11.90
C ASP A 57 -0.41 0.24 -12.34
N VAL A 58 0.33 0.16 -13.45
CA VAL A 58 1.04 1.31 -14.05
C VAL A 58 0.33 1.82 -15.31
N ARG A 59 -0.92 1.42 -15.54
CA ARG A 59 -1.72 1.85 -16.72
C ARG A 59 -1.96 3.36 -16.71
N HIS A 60 -1.99 3.96 -15.52
CA HIS A 60 -2.07 5.40 -15.31
C HIS A 60 -0.66 5.96 -15.14
N GLY A 61 0.13 5.96 -16.21
CA GLY A 61 1.55 6.34 -16.20
C GLY A 61 1.86 7.75 -15.70
N HIS A 62 0.85 8.59 -15.42
CA HIS A 62 0.96 9.88 -14.75
C HIS A 62 -0.13 10.02 -13.68
N CYS A 63 0.03 9.33 -12.54
CA CYS A 63 -0.65 9.76 -11.32
C CYS A 63 -0.01 11.06 -10.80
N PRO A 64 -0.76 11.95 -10.12
CA PRO A 64 -0.19 13.10 -9.43
C PRO A 64 1.00 12.69 -8.54
N PRO A 65 2.02 13.54 -8.35
CA PRO A 65 3.21 13.21 -7.56
C PRO A 65 2.89 12.65 -6.16
N GLY A 66 1.82 13.15 -5.52
CA GLY A 66 1.35 12.66 -4.23
C GLY A 66 0.90 11.20 -4.25
N ASP A 67 0.26 10.75 -5.33
CA ASP A 67 -0.18 9.35 -5.47
C ASP A 67 1.00 8.43 -5.80
N GLN A 68 1.98 8.91 -6.57
CA GLN A 68 3.23 8.16 -6.80
C GLN A 68 4.03 7.97 -5.50
N TYR A 69 4.13 9.00 -4.67
CA TYR A 69 4.80 8.91 -3.37
C TYR A 69 4.12 7.90 -2.44
N ARG A 70 2.78 7.92 -2.37
CA ARG A 70 2.01 6.96 -1.57
C ARG A 70 2.18 5.53 -2.08
N LEU A 71 2.13 5.33 -3.39
CA LEU A 71 2.40 4.03 -4.02
C LEU A 71 3.78 3.51 -3.62
N ASN A 72 4.82 4.35 -3.70
CA ASN A 72 6.18 3.98 -3.30
C ASN A 72 6.28 3.59 -1.82
N ILE A 73 5.62 4.31 -0.91
CA ILE A 73 5.57 3.94 0.51
C ILE A 73 4.95 2.56 0.69
N PHE A 74 3.81 2.32 0.03
CA PHE A 74 3.06 1.08 0.18
C PHE A 74 3.79 -0.12 -0.42
N VAL A 75 4.37 0.03 -1.60
CA VAL A 75 5.23 -0.99 -2.22
C VAL A 75 6.43 -1.30 -1.32
N ARG A 76 7.08 -0.27 -0.75
CA ARG A 76 8.19 -0.48 0.17
C ARG A 76 7.79 -1.24 1.43
N GLU A 77 6.67 -0.88 2.07
CA GLU A 77 6.17 -1.66 3.20
C GLU A 77 5.90 -3.11 2.78
N TRP A 78 5.32 -3.33 1.59
CA TRP A 78 5.06 -4.68 1.10
C TRP A 78 6.33 -5.53 1.00
N LEU A 79 7.38 -4.99 0.36
CA LEU A 79 8.67 -5.64 0.20
C LEU A 79 9.34 -5.92 1.56
N LEU A 80 9.29 -4.96 2.48
CA LEU A 80 9.86 -5.12 3.82
C LEU A 80 9.20 -6.23 4.64
N ARG A 81 7.89 -6.45 4.47
CA ARG A 81 7.14 -7.44 5.25
C ARG A 81 7.21 -8.84 4.65
N ALA A 82 7.36 -8.93 3.34
CA ALA A 82 7.51 -10.21 2.67
C ALA A 82 8.90 -10.84 2.81
N TRP A 83 9.92 -10.06 3.20
CA TRP A 83 11.36 -10.39 3.25
C TRP A 83 11.79 -11.87 3.21
N ASN A 84 11.24 -12.74 4.07
CA ASN A 84 11.64 -14.14 4.19
C ASN A 84 10.72 -15.15 3.46
N MET A 85 9.81 -14.67 2.63
CA MET A 85 8.82 -15.44 1.88
C MET A 85 8.96 -15.13 0.39
N PRO A 86 8.97 -16.14 -0.50
CA PRO A 86 8.92 -15.87 -1.93
C PRO A 86 7.66 -15.07 -2.26
N MET A 87 7.85 -13.92 -2.91
CA MET A 87 6.78 -13.02 -3.31
C MET A 87 6.54 -13.09 -4.81
N SER A 88 5.27 -13.09 -5.21
CA SER A 88 4.83 -12.87 -6.60
C SER A 88 4.50 -11.40 -6.83
N VAL A 89 5.14 -10.79 -7.82
CA VAL A 89 4.88 -9.39 -8.20
C VAL A 89 4.29 -9.36 -9.60
N HIS A 90 3.07 -8.84 -9.70
CA HIS A 90 2.36 -8.67 -10.97
C HIS A 90 2.36 -7.19 -11.35
N ILE A 91 2.87 -6.88 -12.54
CA ILE A 91 2.96 -5.50 -13.04
C ILE A 91 2.10 -5.40 -14.29
N GLU A 92 1.06 -4.58 -14.22
CA GLU A 92 0.16 -4.35 -15.34
C GLU A 92 0.60 -3.13 -16.12
N LEU A 93 1.18 -3.38 -17.30
CA LEU A 93 1.69 -2.35 -18.17
C LEU A 93 0.56 -1.70 -19.00
N PRO A 94 0.65 -0.40 -19.31
CA PRO A 94 -0.27 0.24 -20.24
C PRO A 94 -0.15 -0.40 -21.62
N THR A 95 -1.29 -0.61 -22.27
CA THR A 95 -1.39 -0.99 -23.69
C THR A 95 -0.82 0.10 -24.60
N GLN A 96 -0.55 -0.21 -25.88
CA GLN A 96 -0.04 0.77 -26.84
C GLN A 96 -0.94 2.03 -26.94
N HIS A 97 -2.27 1.85 -26.89
CA HIS A 97 -3.21 2.97 -26.89
C HIS A 97 -3.06 3.85 -25.63
N GLN A 98 -2.94 3.24 -24.45
CA GLN A 98 -2.74 3.97 -23.20
C GLN A 98 -1.39 4.67 -23.14
N ARG A 99 -0.32 4.04 -23.67
CA ARG A 99 1.00 4.67 -23.77
C ARG A 99 0.95 5.93 -24.63
N ARG A 100 0.30 5.87 -25.79
CA ARG A 100 0.13 7.04 -26.68
C ARG A 100 -0.63 8.18 -26.00
N TYR A 101 -1.65 7.85 -25.22
CA TYR A 101 -2.39 8.82 -24.42
C TYR A 101 -1.50 9.45 -23.34
N LEU A 102 -0.72 8.64 -22.62
CA LEU A 102 0.24 9.12 -21.62
C LEU A 102 1.33 10.02 -22.22
N ASP A 103 1.92 9.61 -23.35
CA ASP A 103 2.94 10.39 -24.07
C ASP A 103 2.38 11.70 -24.66
N SER A 104 1.06 11.77 -24.90
CA SER A 104 0.38 12.98 -25.38
C SER A 104 0.15 14.02 -24.29
N PHE A 105 0.28 13.64 -23.01
CA PHE A 105 0.25 14.64 -21.94
C PHE A 105 1.52 15.47 -21.98
N PRO A 106 1.40 16.82 -21.96
CA PRO A 106 2.57 17.67 -21.90
C PRO A 106 3.33 17.40 -20.60
N ARG A 107 4.64 17.14 -20.70
CA ARG A 107 5.61 17.06 -19.57
C ARG A 107 5.66 18.31 -18.68
N ARG A 108 4.78 19.29 -18.88
CA ARG A 108 4.79 20.61 -18.24
C ARG A 108 4.22 20.60 -16.82
N TYR A 109 3.79 19.44 -16.31
CA TYR A 109 3.34 19.24 -14.92
C TYR A 109 4.45 18.72 -14.01
N GLU A 110 5.69 19.12 -14.28
CA GLU A 110 6.75 19.17 -13.27
C GLU A 110 6.36 20.28 -12.27
N TYR A 111 5.27 20.04 -11.54
CA TYR A 111 4.82 20.93 -10.47
C TYR A 111 5.92 20.95 -9.43
N ASP A 112 6.40 22.16 -9.14
CA ASP A 112 7.31 22.48 -8.05
C ASP A 112 7.06 21.54 -6.87
N ILE A 113 7.99 20.60 -6.68
CA ILE A 113 8.06 19.76 -5.49
C ILE A 113 8.31 20.75 -4.35
N ASN A 114 7.25 21.18 -3.66
CA ASN A 114 7.39 21.74 -2.33
C ASN A 114 7.37 20.56 -1.35
N PRO A 115 8.53 20.15 -0.79
CA PRO A 115 8.59 19.02 0.14
C PRO A 115 7.71 19.25 1.38
N ALA A 116 7.39 20.52 1.70
CA ALA A 116 6.57 20.88 2.85
C ALA A 116 5.09 20.44 2.72
N LEU A 117 4.58 20.20 1.51
CA LEU A 117 3.19 19.76 1.30
C LEU A 117 3.03 18.23 1.31
N CYS A 118 4.13 17.47 1.28
CA CYS A 118 4.11 16.00 1.29
C CYS A 118 4.31 15.38 2.68
N HIS A 119 4.48 16.17 3.74
CA HIS A 119 4.49 15.62 5.10
C HIS A 119 3.08 15.18 5.53
N PRO A 120 2.92 13.96 6.08
CA PRO A 120 1.69 13.58 6.74
C PRO A 120 1.51 14.50 7.95
N ARG A 121 0.39 15.23 8.01
CA ARG A 121 -0.06 15.89 9.25
C ARG A 121 -0.39 14.80 10.27
N PHE A 122 0.62 14.30 10.97
CA PHE A 122 0.48 13.86 12.35
C PHE A 122 0.62 15.12 13.20
N SER A 123 -0.53 15.69 13.60
CA SER A 123 -0.53 16.70 14.65
C SER A 123 0.04 16.06 15.93
N PRO A 124 1.00 16.69 16.63
CA PRO A 124 1.37 16.27 17.97
C PRO A 124 0.17 16.50 18.89
N ILE A 125 -0.15 15.51 19.72
CA ILE A 125 -1.07 15.65 20.85
C ILE A 125 -0.40 16.65 21.81
N PRO A 126 -1.07 17.72 22.28
CA PRO A 126 -0.46 18.60 23.27
C PRO A 126 -0.29 17.85 24.59
N GLU A 127 0.96 17.74 25.04
CA GLU A 127 1.28 17.31 26.39
C GLU A 127 0.73 18.35 27.38
N THR A 128 -0.24 17.92 28.18
CA THR A 128 -0.75 18.65 29.34
C THR A 128 0.35 18.81 30.39
N THR A 129 0.55 20.04 30.86
CA THR A 129 0.98 20.36 32.23
C THR A 129 0.01 21.37 32.79
#